data_AF-A0AA88I7T9-F1
#
_entry.id   AF-A0AA88I7T9-F1
#
_cell.length_a   1.000
_cell.length_b   1.000
_cell.length_c   1.000
_cell.angle_alpha   90.00
_cell.angle_beta   90.00
_cell.angle_gamma   90.00
#
_symmetry.space_group_name_H-M   'P 1'
#
loop_
_entity.id
_entity.type
_entity.pdbx_description
1 polymer ?
#
loop_
_entity_poly.entity_id
_entity_poly.type
_entity_poly.pdbx_seq_one_letter_code
_entity_poly.pdbx_strand_id
1 'polypeptide(L)' 'MSLLPQLYSEFSEAEYWEKFFHKRGAKEFEWYGNYEELIDILHKYTKKQDTILHAGCGNSRLGVELQKIGY' A
#
# COMPACT_ATOMS: atom_id res chain seq x y z
N MET A 1 -1.84 -7.86 21.18
CA MET A 1 -1.88 -8.91 20.14
C MET A 1 -1.30 -8.32 18.86
N SER A 2 -0.39 -9.03 18.19
CA SER A 2 0.18 -8.57 16.90
C SER A 2 -0.94 -8.49 15.85
N LEU A 3 -0.94 -7.43 15.03
CA LEU A 3 -1.86 -7.30 13.90
C LEU A 3 -1.40 -8.11 12.69
N LEU A 4 -0.12 -8.46 12.62
CA LEU A 4 0.46 -9.14 11.46
C LEU A 4 0.11 -10.64 11.47
N PRO A 5 -0.01 -11.27 10.29
CA PRO A 5 -0.31 -12.69 10.22
C PRO A 5 0.91 -13.47 10.71
N GLN A 6 0.65 -14.66 11.27
CA GLN A 6 1.68 -15.54 11.79
C GLN A 6 2.09 -16.59 10.75
N LEU A 7 1.18 -16.95 9.86
CA LEU A 7 1.39 -17.94 8.81
C LEU A 7 1.28 -17.30 7.43
N TYR A 8 2.12 -17.77 6.50
CA TYR A 8 2.09 -17.31 5.12
C TYR A 8 0.71 -17.49 4.45
N SER A 9 0.01 -18.59 4.77
CA SER A 9 -1.31 -18.87 4.22
C SER A 9 -2.35 -17.80 4.55
N GLU A 10 -2.20 -17.10 5.68
CA GLU A 10 -3.16 -16.07 6.11
C GLU A 10 -3.15 -14.84 5.21
N PHE A 11 -2.04 -14.55 4.51
CA PHE A 11 -2.00 -13.46 3.54
C PHE A 11 -2.93 -13.66 2.34
N SER A 12 -3.29 -14.92 2.06
CA SER A 12 -4.23 -15.28 0.98
C SER A 12 -5.69 -15.19 1.41
N GLU A 13 -5.96 -15.02 2.71
CA GLU A 13 -7.32 -15.03 3.25
C GLU A 13 -7.91 -13.62 3.27
N ALA A 14 -8.98 -13.39 2.51
CA ALA A 14 -9.64 -12.09 2.48
C ALA A 14 -10.14 -11.66 3.88
N GLU A 15 -10.65 -12.60 4.67
CA GLU A 15 -11.15 -12.33 6.03
C GLU A 15 -10.04 -11.81 6.97
N TYR A 16 -8.79 -12.24 6.76
CA TYR A 16 -7.67 -11.71 7.52
C TYR A 16 -7.49 -10.21 7.26
N TRP A 17 -7.52 -9.78 6.00
CA TRP A 17 -7.35 -8.37 5.62
C TRP A 17 -8.50 -7.49 6.09
N GLU A 18 -9.74 -7.98 6.03
CA GLU A 18 -10.90 -7.29 6.59
C GLU A 18 -10.72 -7.01 8.09
N LYS A 19 -10.32 -8.03 8.87
CA LYS A 19 -10.04 -7.88 10.30
C LYS A 19 -8.85 -6.96 10.57
N PHE A 20 -7.81 -7.05 9.73
CA PHE A 20 -6.61 -6.22 9.86
C PHE A 20 -6.96 -4.73 9.71
N PHE A 21 -7.63 -4.34 8.62
CA PHE A 21 -7.98 -2.95 8.37
C PHE A 21 -9.06 -2.44 9.33
N HIS A 22 -10.00 -3.29 9.73
CA HIS A 22 -10.98 -2.92 10.76
C HIS A 22 -10.30 -2.58 12.10
N LYS A 23 -9.37 -3.42 12.57
CA LYS A 23 -8.65 -3.18 13.83
C LYS A 23 -7.69 -2.01 13.75
N ARG A 24 -7.08 -1.78 12.58
CA ARG A 24 -6.14 -0.68 12.37
C ARG A 24 -6.82 0.69 12.33
N GLY A 25 -8.07 0.74 11.85
CA GLY A 25 -8.82 1.99 11.71
C GLY A 25 -8.28 2.86 10.57
N ALA A 26 -8.42 4.18 10.72
CA ALA A 26 -8.16 5.14 9.63
C ALA A 26 -6.68 5.41 9.33
N LYS A 27 -5.74 4.88 10.12
CA LYS A 27 -4.31 5.14 9.93
C LYS A 27 -3.79 4.38 8.71
N GLU A 28 -3.12 5.09 7.82
CA GLU A 28 -2.53 4.52 6.61
C GLU A 28 -1.52 3.42 6.96
N PHE A 29 -1.40 2.43 6.09
CA PHE A 29 -0.48 1.32 6.26
C PHE A 29 0.40 1.18 5.02
N GLU A 30 1.70 1.02 5.26
CA GLU A 30 2.68 0.74 4.23
C GLU A 30 3.50 -0.47 4.69
N TRP A 31 3.69 -1.44 3.80
CA TRP A 31 4.47 -2.64 4.10
C TRP A 31 5.97 -2.36 4.14
N TYR A 32 6.46 -1.60 3.16
CA TYR A 32 7.89 -1.49 2.87
C TYR A 32 8.42 -0.06 2.84
N GLY A 33 7.54 0.93 3.03
CA GLY A 33 7.91 2.34 3.05
C GLY A 33 6.79 3.22 2.50
N ASN A 34 6.75 4.45 2.95
CA ASN A 34 5.84 5.47 2.44
C ASN A 34 6.33 6.07 1.13
N TYR A 35 5.56 6.99 0.57
CA TYR A 35 5.91 7.70 -0.67
C TYR A 35 7.30 8.35 -0.62
N GLU A 36 7.66 9.06 0.45
CA GLU A 36 8.94 9.76 0.57
C GLU A 36 10.12 8.80 0.53
N GLU A 37 9.96 7.60 1.10
CA GLU A 37 10.99 6.56 1.12
C GLU A 37 11.15 5.86 -0.24
N LEU A 38 10.08 5.81 -1.04
CA LEU A 38 10.05 5.05 -2.31
C LEU A 38 10.17 5.93 -3.56
N ILE A 39 10.06 7.25 -3.44
CA ILE A 39 9.85 8.11 -4.59
C ILE A 39 11.01 8.13 -5.58
N ASP A 40 12.25 8.07 -5.09
CA ASP A 40 13.44 8.06 -5.94
C ASP A 40 13.45 6.84 -6.88
N ILE A 41 12.98 5.69 -6.39
CA ILE A 41 12.87 4.46 -7.18
C ILE A 41 11.69 4.57 -8.14
N LEU A 42 10.53 5.04 -7.68
CA LEU A 42 9.33 5.15 -8.51
C LEU A 42 9.58 6.10 -9.69
N HIS A 43 10.09 7.30 -9.43
CA HIS A 43 10.43 8.30 -10.45
C HIS A 43 11.46 7.81 -11.48
N LYS A 44 12.30 6.85 -11.11
CA LYS A 44 13.27 6.26 -12.03
C LYS A 44 12.61 5.33 -13.06
N TYR A 45 11.50 4.70 -12.72
CA TYR A 45 10.87 3.65 -13.53
C TYR A 45 9.46 3.98 -14.03
N THR A 46 8.86 5.09 -13.57
CA THR A 46 7.55 5.56 -14.02
C THR A 46 7.62 6.99 -14.54
N LYS A 47 6.70 7.33 -15.42
CA LYS A 47 6.49 8.68 -15.97
C LYS A 47 5.04 9.11 -15.77
N LYS A 48 4.81 10.42 -15.82
CA LYS A 48 3.47 11.01 -15.62
C LYS A 48 2.41 10.59 -16.64
N GLN A 49 2.83 10.20 -17.84
CA GLN A 49 1.96 9.71 -18.89
C GLN A 49 1.69 8.20 -18.82
N ASP A 50 2.36 7.48 -17.91
CA ASP A 50 2.20 6.04 -17.80
C ASP A 50 0.87 5.71 -17.12
N THR A 51 0.17 4.69 -17.62
CA THR A 51 -1.00 4.15 -16.93
C THR A 51 -0.53 3.19 -15.84
N ILE A 52 -0.67 3.60 -14.57
CA ILE A 52 -0.18 2.84 -13.41
C ILE A 52 -1.32 2.09 -12.73
N LEU A 53 -1.11 0.80 -12.44
CA LEU A 53 -1.99 -0.02 -11.59
C LEU A 53 -1.31 -0.29 -10.24
N HIS A 54 -1.88 0.25 -9.16
CA HIS A 54 -1.46 -0.06 -7.79
C HIS A 54 -2.30 -1.24 -7.23
N ALA A 55 -1.91 -2.46 -7.59
CA ALA A 55 -2.62 -3.67 -7.17
C ALA A 55 -2.42 -3.96 -5.67
N GLY A 56 -3.47 -4.40 -4.99
CA GLY A 56 -3.40 -4.71 -3.56
C GLY A 56 -3.07 -3.49 -2.68
N CYS A 57 -3.47 -2.29 -3.10
CA CYS A 57 -3.11 -1.03 -2.44
C CYS A 57 -3.61 -0.90 -0.99
N GLY A 58 -4.61 -1.69 -0.58
CA GLY A 58 -5.17 -1.61 0.77
C GLY A 58 -5.58 -0.18 1.13
N ASN A 59 -5.12 0.32 2.28
CA ASN A 59 -5.26 1.72 2.67
C ASN A 59 -3.94 2.51 2.56
N SER A 60 -3.04 2.09 1.67
CA SER A 60 -1.80 2.81 1.35
C SER A 60 -2.10 4.21 0.83
N ARG A 61 -1.23 5.16 1.17
CA ARG A 61 -1.34 6.54 0.70
C ARG A 61 -0.56 6.77 -0.59
N LEU A 62 0.27 5.81 -1.00
CA LEU A 62 1.15 5.93 -2.15
C LEU A 62 0.42 6.36 -3.43
N GLY A 63 -0.73 5.74 -3.73
CA GLY A 63 -1.50 6.07 -4.93
C GLY A 63 -2.04 7.50 -4.94
N VAL A 64 -2.49 7.99 -3.77
CA VAL A 64 -2.98 9.37 -3.61
C VAL A 64 -1.84 10.36 -3.76
N GLU A 65 -0.68 10.09 -3.19
CA GLU A 65 0.49 10.98 -3.31
C GLU A 65 1.01 11.04 -4.76
N LEU A 66 1.05 9.90 -5.48
CA LEU A 66 1.40 9.87 -6.90
C LEU A 66 0.41 10.69 -7.74
N GLN A 67 -0.89 10.53 -7.53
CA GLN A 67 -1.93 11.30 -8.22
C GLN A 67 -1.78 12.81 -7.97
N LYS A 68 -1.48 13.23 -6.73
CA LYS A 68 -1.31 14.67 -6.38
C LYS A 68 -0.21 15.37 -7.16
N ILE A 69 0.81 14.64 -7.59
CA ILE A 69 1.94 15.20 -8.34
C ILE A 69 1.83 14.97 -9.87
N GLY A 70 0.70 14.40 -10.30
CA GLY A 70 0.32 14.24 -11.70
C GLY A 70 0.87 13.00 -12.37
N TYR A 71 1.05 11.91 -11.63
CA TYR A 71 1.02 10.56 -12.21
C TYR A 71 -0.40 10.13 -12.54
#